data_AF-A0A8I2Z1E7-F1
#
_entry.id   AF-A0A8I2Z1E7-F1
#
_cell.length_a   1.000
_cell.length_b   1.000
_cell.length_c   1.000
_cell.angle_alpha   90.00
_cell.angle_beta   90.00
_cell.angle_gamma   90.00
#
_symmetry.space_group_name_H-M   'P 1'
#
loop_
_entity.id
_entity.type
_entity.pdbx_description
1 polymer ?
#
loop_
_entity_poly.entity_id
_entity_poly.type
_entity_poly.pdbx_seq_one_letter_code
_entity_poly.pdbx_strand_id
1 'polypeptide(L)'
;MKEYLDSDRVNYLVWRYLLEGNYRETAAKFQKEWHAEPHLSQIAWNSVGSAIAVAIDHEGKTSVQVRGTDGSQLGKFDVTESPVIKLRWNPTDTALLGIAPENGGALISVFQPLTSTTLTYFLPDHDIDNWPLDAAWTSEATILLCGGQVLVSLRCTDTAIVVDKKIETQPDDNFSQVQFDTRSNLAATASASGVLDLWNEAGERHAISAHSGAITALQWQPVPKDAHVPDDERLIASGGDDCAILIWNARKPDQKAKCFLTMDSPIVRLAFTPDGAFIAGATAGRILIWKVGDTAIPRASWSRTPHLGWLSPKTTTESEDEDEHCLGWDCDGRRLAYGANSRLAVINFRR
;
A
#
# COMPACT_ATOMS: atom_id res chain seq x y z
N MET A 1 15.41 -5.24 13.98
CA MET A 1 16.18 -4.11 13.40
C MET A 1 15.77 -4.09 11.94
N LYS A 2 14.86 -3.20 11.50
CA LYS A 2 14.26 -3.26 10.16
C LYS A 2 15.35 -3.39 9.09
N GLU A 3 15.42 -4.55 8.43
CA GLU A 3 16.43 -4.84 7.42
C GLU A 3 15.91 -4.30 6.09
N TYR A 4 16.42 -3.14 5.67
CA TYR A 4 16.03 -2.52 4.41
C TYR A 4 16.41 -3.41 3.23
N LEU A 5 15.53 -3.49 2.22
CA LEU A 5 15.82 -4.21 0.99
C LEU A 5 16.98 -3.51 0.25
N ASP A 6 18.15 -4.16 0.22
CA ASP A 6 19.25 -3.72 -0.61
C ASP A 6 18.89 -3.81 -2.11
N SER A 7 19.60 -3.01 -2.92
CA SER A 7 19.41 -2.96 -4.38
C SER A 7 19.42 -4.35 -4.99
N ASP A 8 20.32 -5.21 -4.51
CA ASP A 8 20.54 -6.55 -5.02
C ASP A 8 19.33 -7.44 -4.79
N ARG A 9 18.66 -7.32 -3.64
CA ARG A 9 17.44 -8.04 -3.28
C ARG A 9 16.27 -7.57 -4.14
N VAL A 10 16.04 -6.27 -4.32
CA VAL A 10 14.95 -5.79 -5.18
C VAL A 10 15.21 -6.09 -6.65
N ASN A 11 16.46 -5.94 -7.12
CA ASN A 11 16.84 -6.31 -8.48
C ASN A 11 16.65 -7.82 -8.72
N TYR A 12 17.02 -8.66 -7.75
CA TYR A 12 16.72 -10.09 -7.81
C TYR A 12 15.21 -10.36 -7.92
N LEU A 13 14.39 -9.67 -7.11
CA LEU A 13 12.94 -9.85 -7.11
C LEU A 13 12.28 -9.41 -8.41
N VAL A 14 12.68 -8.27 -8.95
CA VAL A 14 12.22 -7.76 -10.25
C VAL A 14 12.68 -8.68 -11.37
N TRP A 15 13.94 -9.11 -11.38
CA TRP A 15 14.47 -10.08 -12.34
C TRP A 15 13.70 -11.40 -12.29
N ARG A 16 13.41 -11.90 -11.08
CA ARG A 16 12.67 -13.13 -10.86
C ARG A 16 11.21 -13.00 -11.27
N TYR A 17 10.55 -11.89 -10.96
CA TYR A 17 9.22 -11.57 -11.47
C TYR A 17 9.20 -11.59 -13.00
N LEU A 18 10.19 -10.95 -13.64
CA LEU A 18 10.29 -10.92 -15.09
C LEU A 18 10.49 -12.33 -15.67
N LEU A 19 11.32 -13.17 -15.05
CA LEU A 19 11.51 -14.56 -15.46
C LEU A 19 10.26 -15.41 -15.29
N GLU A 20 9.65 -15.38 -14.11
CA GLU A 20 8.43 -16.15 -13.78
C GLU A 20 7.21 -15.63 -14.57
N GLY A 21 7.20 -14.34 -14.90
CA GLY A 21 6.24 -13.67 -15.78
C GLY A 21 6.42 -13.96 -17.27
N ASN A 22 7.48 -14.69 -17.64
CA ASN A 22 7.88 -15.05 -19.00
C ASN A 22 8.42 -13.89 -19.88
N TYR A 23 8.91 -12.82 -19.24
CA TYR A 23 9.58 -11.65 -19.84
C TYR A 23 11.11 -11.85 -19.91
N ARG A 24 11.55 -12.95 -20.53
CA ARG A 24 12.96 -13.41 -20.47
C ARG A 24 13.98 -12.43 -21.03
N GLU A 25 13.65 -11.70 -22.09
CA GLU A 25 14.55 -10.71 -22.70
C GLU A 25 14.73 -9.49 -21.79
N THR A 26 13.65 -9.02 -21.16
CA THR A 26 13.67 -7.94 -20.16
C THR A 26 14.49 -8.35 -18.95
N ALA A 27 14.31 -9.57 -18.45
CA ALA A 27 15.12 -10.12 -17.35
C ALA A 27 16.62 -10.15 -17.72
N ALA A 28 16.96 -10.60 -18.93
CA ALA A 28 18.36 -10.67 -19.38
C ALA A 28 19.00 -9.29 -19.56
N LYS A 29 18.24 -8.27 -19.96
CA LYS A 29 18.71 -6.89 -20.07
C LYS A 29 18.89 -6.25 -18.69
N PHE A 30 17.90 -6.43 -17.82
CA PHE A 30 17.91 -5.97 -16.44
C PHE A 30 19.09 -6.55 -15.65
N GLN A 31 19.39 -7.84 -15.83
CA GLN A 31 20.54 -8.51 -15.19
C GLN A 31 21.90 -7.95 -15.64
N LYS A 32 22.00 -7.44 -16.87
CA LYS A 32 23.25 -6.88 -17.41
C LYS A 32 23.55 -5.47 -16.89
N GLU A 33 22.54 -4.76 -16.39
CA GLU A 33 22.66 -3.39 -15.87
C GLU A 33 22.89 -3.35 -14.35
N TRP A 34 23.10 -4.51 -13.73
CA TRP A 34 23.34 -4.70 -12.30
C TRP A 34 24.71 -4.11 -11.89
N HIS A 35 24.71 -2.89 -11.35
CA HIS A 35 25.88 -2.25 -10.74
C HIS A 35 25.53 -1.66 -9.36
N ALA A 36 26.58 -1.51 -8.53
CA ALA A 36 26.60 -1.39 -7.08
C ALA A 36 25.59 -0.44 -6.39
N GLU A 37 25.33 -0.78 -5.13
CA GLU A 37 24.12 -0.62 -4.30
C GLU A 37 23.65 0.81 -4.01
N PRO A 38 22.41 1.13 -4.42
CA PRO A 38 21.57 2.04 -3.66
C PRO A 38 20.34 1.33 -3.05
N HIS A 39 19.97 1.67 -1.81
CA HIS A 39 18.86 1.01 -1.12
C HIS A 39 17.51 1.50 -1.68
N LEU A 40 16.54 0.60 -1.82
CA LEU A 40 15.23 0.93 -2.38
C LEU A 40 14.21 0.99 -1.25
N SER A 41 13.72 2.19 -0.93
CA SER A 41 12.77 2.39 0.18
C SER A 41 11.32 2.26 -0.23
N GLN A 42 10.97 2.64 -1.47
CA GLN A 42 9.57 2.66 -1.89
C GLN A 42 9.39 2.57 -3.40
N ILE A 43 8.24 2.02 -3.82
CA ILE A 43 7.86 1.88 -5.22
C ILE A 43 6.37 2.19 -5.41
N ALA A 44 6.03 2.87 -6.51
CA ALA A 44 4.63 3.15 -6.85
C ALA A 44 4.42 3.16 -8.36
N TRP A 45 3.57 2.26 -8.84
CA TRP A 45 3.06 2.30 -10.22
C TRP A 45 1.98 3.38 -10.34
N ASN A 46 1.94 4.02 -11.51
CA ASN A 46 0.83 4.89 -11.88
C ASN A 46 -0.43 4.05 -12.21
N SER A 47 -1.59 4.69 -12.24
CA SER A 47 -2.89 4.02 -12.34
C SER A 47 -3.06 3.14 -13.59
N VAL A 48 -2.41 3.51 -14.69
CA VAL A 48 -2.45 2.80 -15.97
C VAL A 48 -1.29 1.81 -16.18
N GLY A 49 -0.34 1.73 -15.24
CA GLY A 49 0.83 0.86 -15.32
C GLY A 49 1.86 1.22 -16.39
N SER A 50 1.83 2.45 -16.92
CA SER A 50 2.77 2.93 -17.93
C SER A 50 4.06 3.54 -17.35
N ALA A 51 4.04 3.89 -16.07
CA ALA A 51 5.18 4.45 -15.37
C ALA A 51 5.30 3.93 -13.94
N ILE A 52 6.52 3.92 -13.44
CA ILE A 52 6.87 3.51 -12.09
C ILE A 52 7.73 4.58 -11.41
N ALA A 53 7.36 4.92 -10.19
CA ALA A 53 8.15 5.75 -9.30
C ALA A 53 8.94 4.87 -8.35
N VAL A 54 10.21 5.22 -8.14
CA VAL A 54 11.14 4.44 -7.33
C VAL A 54 11.92 5.40 -6.43
N ALA A 55 11.82 5.22 -5.11
CA ALA A 55 12.63 5.93 -4.13
C ALA A 55 13.93 5.17 -3.87
N ILE A 56 15.05 5.86 -4.08
CA ILE A 56 16.39 5.31 -4.03
C ILE A 56 17.19 6.08 -2.97
N ASP A 57 17.56 5.40 -1.90
CA ASP A 57 18.31 5.95 -0.77
C ASP A 57 19.82 5.76 -0.98
N HIS A 58 20.57 6.83 -0.76
CA HIS A 58 22.02 6.86 -0.84
C HIS A 58 22.58 7.89 0.14
N GLU A 59 23.44 7.45 1.06
CA GLU A 59 24.15 8.33 2.02
C GLU A 59 23.22 9.27 2.82
N GLY A 60 22.06 8.77 3.26
CA GLY A 60 21.10 9.54 4.07
C GLY A 60 20.20 10.50 3.29
N LYS A 61 20.28 10.49 1.95
CA LYS A 61 19.38 11.23 1.06
C LYS A 61 18.59 10.25 0.20
N THR A 62 17.39 10.65 -0.21
CA THR A 62 16.57 9.84 -1.12
C THR A 62 16.35 10.56 -2.44
N SER A 63 16.67 9.89 -3.54
CA SER A 63 16.34 10.31 -4.91
C SER A 63 15.12 9.53 -5.37
N VAL A 64 14.01 10.20 -5.65
CA VAL A 64 12.84 9.58 -6.28
C VAL A 64 12.94 9.74 -7.79
N GLN A 65 12.93 8.62 -8.51
CA GLN A 65 13.00 8.56 -9.96
C GLN A 65 11.71 8.02 -10.55
N VAL A 66 11.19 8.69 -11.57
CA VAL A 66 10.04 8.23 -12.35
C VAL A 66 10.54 7.67 -13.67
N ARG A 67 10.16 6.43 -13.99
CA ARG A 67 10.58 5.72 -15.20
C ARG A 67 9.37 5.19 -15.97
N GLY A 68 9.41 5.29 -17.29
CA GLY A 68 8.46 4.64 -18.19
C GLY A 68 8.73 3.14 -18.29
N THR A 69 7.74 2.37 -18.75
CA THR A 69 7.90 0.92 -19.01
C THR A 69 8.94 0.59 -20.08
N ASP A 70 9.29 1.55 -20.93
CA ASP A 70 10.35 1.45 -21.93
C ASP A 70 11.77 1.69 -21.35
N GLY A 71 11.85 2.03 -20.05
CA GLY A 71 13.07 2.35 -19.33
C GLY A 71 13.49 3.82 -19.43
N SER A 72 12.73 4.67 -20.12
CA SER A 72 12.99 6.11 -20.17
C SER A 72 12.80 6.77 -18.82
N GLN A 73 13.66 7.73 -18.45
CA GLN A 73 13.48 8.52 -17.23
C GLN A 73 12.52 9.68 -17.53
N LEU A 74 11.36 9.68 -16.88
CA LEU A 74 10.31 10.70 -17.05
C LEU A 74 10.45 11.86 -16.06
N GLY A 75 11.11 11.63 -14.92
CA GLY A 75 11.31 12.67 -13.91
C GLY A 75 12.22 12.21 -12.77
N LYS A 76 12.75 13.18 -12.03
CA LYS A 76 13.51 12.95 -10.81
C LYS A 76 13.30 14.12 -9.84
N PHE A 77 13.13 13.81 -8.55
CA PHE A 77 13.26 14.78 -7.47
C PHE A 77 14.01 14.17 -6.30
N ASP A 78 14.68 15.01 -5.52
CA ASP A 78 15.45 14.59 -4.35
C ASP A 78 14.72 15.03 -3.06
N VAL A 79 14.78 14.19 -2.04
CA VAL A 79 14.27 14.42 -0.69
C VAL A 79 15.47 14.53 0.25
N THR A 80 15.38 15.48 1.17
CA THR A 80 16.46 15.92 2.07
C THR A 80 16.90 14.84 3.04
N GLU A 81 15.93 14.14 3.65
CA GLU A 81 16.14 13.07 4.61
C GLU A 81 15.53 11.76 4.10
N SER A 82 16.18 10.65 4.49
CA SER A 82 15.84 9.28 4.11
C SER A 82 15.26 8.53 5.32
N PRO A 83 14.40 7.52 5.13
CA PRO A 83 13.85 7.03 3.86
C PRO A 83 12.53 7.69 3.48
N VAL A 84 12.19 7.69 2.19
CA VAL A 84 10.81 7.96 1.77
C VAL A 84 9.95 6.77 2.18
N ILE A 85 9.10 6.96 3.18
CA ILE A 85 8.26 5.90 3.75
C ILE A 85 7.00 5.65 2.92
N LYS A 86 6.56 6.64 2.12
CA LYS A 86 5.36 6.52 1.29
C LYS A 86 5.54 7.20 -0.06
N LEU A 87 5.12 6.53 -1.13
CA LEU A 87 4.94 7.11 -2.47
C LEU A 87 3.56 6.78 -2.99
N ARG A 88 2.85 7.76 -3.57
CA ARG A 88 1.56 7.53 -4.24
C ARG A 88 1.29 8.51 -5.38
N TRP A 89 0.94 7.98 -6.54
CA TRP A 89 0.38 8.77 -7.64
C TRP A 89 -1.01 9.29 -7.29
N ASN A 90 -1.33 10.49 -7.76
CA ASN A 90 -2.70 11.00 -7.75
C ASN A 90 -3.56 10.26 -8.79
N PRO A 91 -4.90 10.37 -8.74
CA PRO A 91 -5.77 9.56 -9.59
C PRO A 91 -5.64 9.81 -11.11
N THR A 92 -5.17 11.00 -11.53
CA THR A 92 -4.86 11.30 -12.94
C THR A 92 -3.41 11.02 -13.36
N ASP A 93 -2.57 10.48 -12.49
CA ASP A 93 -1.13 10.24 -12.74
C ASP A 93 -0.33 11.50 -13.11
N THR A 94 -0.82 12.68 -12.70
CA THR A 94 -0.18 13.98 -12.97
C THR A 94 0.73 14.46 -11.85
N ALA A 95 0.58 13.90 -10.65
CA ALA A 95 1.38 14.24 -9.49
C ALA A 95 1.73 13.00 -8.66
N LEU A 96 2.88 13.06 -8.00
CA LEU A 96 3.43 12.00 -7.17
C LEU A 96 3.69 12.54 -5.76
N LEU A 97 2.98 11.98 -4.79
CA LEU A 97 3.19 12.21 -3.36
C LEU A 97 4.39 11.42 -2.86
N GLY A 98 5.22 12.04 -2.02
CA GLY A 98 6.24 11.42 -1.18
C GLY A 98 6.14 11.88 0.28
N ILE A 99 6.36 10.98 1.23
CA ILE A 99 6.44 11.30 2.67
C ILE A 99 7.76 10.78 3.21
N ALA A 100 8.48 11.62 3.94
CA ALA A 100 9.75 11.30 4.59
C ALA A 100 9.86 12.00 5.96
N PRO A 101 10.70 11.51 6.89
CA PRO A 101 11.10 12.29 8.06
C PRO A 101 11.77 13.59 7.62
N GLU A 102 11.65 14.66 8.41
CA GLU A 102 12.51 15.85 8.28
C GLU A 102 12.60 16.56 9.62
N ASN A 103 13.81 16.90 10.10
CA ASN A 103 14.01 17.77 11.27
C ASN A 103 13.11 17.48 12.50
N GLY A 104 12.86 16.21 12.83
CA GLY A 104 11.99 15.81 13.96
C GLY A 104 10.49 15.93 13.72
N GLY A 105 10.08 16.14 12.47
CA GLY A 105 8.70 16.06 11.99
C GLY A 105 8.62 15.22 10.72
N ALA A 106 7.68 15.57 9.84
CA ALA A 106 7.50 14.91 8.55
C ALA A 106 7.43 15.91 7.39
N LEU A 107 8.14 15.61 6.31
CA LEU A 107 8.06 16.33 5.05
C LEU A 107 7.11 15.62 4.09
N ILE A 108 6.08 16.34 3.68
CA ILE A 108 5.14 15.93 2.63
C ILE A 108 5.59 16.64 1.35
N SER A 109 5.94 15.87 0.33
CA SER A 109 6.37 16.39 -0.98
C SER A 109 5.40 15.95 -2.06
N VAL A 110 5.05 16.85 -2.98
CA VAL A 110 4.28 16.52 -4.19
C VAL A 110 5.06 16.97 -5.40
N PHE A 111 5.52 15.99 -6.17
CA PHE A 111 6.25 16.20 -7.42
C PHE A 111 5.31 16.15 -8.62
N GLN A 112 5.42 17.13 -9.51
CA GLN A 112 4.68 17.20 -10.77
C GLN A 112 5.65 16.95 -11.92
N PRO A 113 5.66 15.75 -12.54
CA PRO A 113 6.67 15.39 -13.53
C PRO A 113 6.70 16.30 -14.76
N LEU A 114 5.51 16.74 -15.22
CA LEU A 114 5.38 17.54 -16.44
C LEU A 114 6.06 18.91 -16.32
N THR A 115 5.94 19.54 -15.16
CA THR A 115 6.51 20.86 -14.86
C THR A 115 7.84 20.77 -14.13
N SER A 116 8.24 19.57 -13.69
CA SER A 116 9.40 19.32 -12.81
C SER A 116 9.38 20.21 -11.56
N THR A 117 8.18 20.48 -11.03
CA THR A 117 7.98 21.27 -9.81
C THR A 117 7.75 20.35 -8.62
N THR A 118 8.32 20.69 -7.48
CA THR A 118 8.07 20.01 -6.20
C THR A 118 7.48 20.99 -5.22
N LEU A 119 6.28 20.69 -4.73
CA LEU A 119 5.65 21.41 -3.63
C LEU A 119 5.94 20.66 -2.32
N THR A 120 6.13 21.39 -1.23
CA THR A 120 6.40 20.79 0.08
C THR A 120 5.50 21.35 1.17
N TYR A 121 5.24 20.54 2.17
CA TYR A 121 4.62 20.92 3.44
C TYR A 121 5.33 20.20 4.58
N PHE A 122 5.78 20.98 5.57
CA PHE A 122 6.40 20.45 6.76
C PHE A 122 5.37 20.31 7.88
N LEU A 123 5.21 19.09 8.40
CA LEU A 123 4.43 18.81 9.60
C LEU A 123 5.38 18.77 10.81
N PRO A 124 5.43 19.83 11.62
CA PRO A 124 6.33 19.90 12.76
C PRO A 124 5.91 18.95 13.88
N ASP A 125 6.89 18.53 14.70
CA ASP A 125 6.71 17.81 15.96
C ASP A 125 5.92 16.48 15.86
N HIS A 126 5.83 15.90 14.66
CA HIS A 126 5.23 14.58 14.46
C HIS A 126 6.31 13.50 14.55
N ASP A 127 6.19 12.62 15.54
CA ASP A 127 7.07 11.47 15.73
C ASP A 127 6.72 10.36 14.70
N ILE A 128 7.29 10.53 13.51
CA ILE A 128 7.09 9.65 12.36
C ILE A 128 7.68 8.24 12.57
N ASP A 129 8.66 8.10 13.46
CA ASP A 129 9.31 6.82 13.75
C ASP A 129 8.37 5.89 14.54
N ASN A 130 7.64 6.45 15.52
CA ASN A 130 6.65 5.70 16.30
C ASN A 130 5.26 5.66 15.64
N TRP A 131 4.89 6.72 14.91
CA TRP A 131 3.60 6.81 14.21
C TRP A 131 3.81 7.15 12.73
N PRO A 132 4.18 6.16 11.90
CA PRO A 132 4.36 6.37 10.47
C PRO A 132 3.10 6.96 9.83
N LEU A 133 3.29 7.92 8.94
CA LEU A 133 2.19 8.55 8.23
C LEU A 133 1.73 7.69 7.04
N ASP A 134 0.42 7.63 6.84
CA ASP A 134 -0.19 7.18 5.59
C ASP A 134 -1.00 8.31 4.97
N ALA A 135 -1.18 8.23 3.65
CA ALA A 135 -1.91 9.24 2.91
C ALA A 135 -2.71 8.65 1.76
N ALA A 136 -3.84 9.28 1.46
CA ALA A 136 -4.67 8.97 0.31
C ALA A 136 -5.03 10.25 -0.44
N TRP A 137 -4.90 10.24 -1.77
CA TRP A 137 -5.48 11.28 -2.60
C TRP A 137 -7.01 11.17 -2.55
N THR A 138 -7.67 12.27 -2.21
CA THR A 138 -9.13 12.41 -2.18
C THR A 138 -9.65 13.12 -3.45
N SER A 139 -8.77 13.85 -4.12
CA SER A 139 -8.98 14.45 -5.44
C SER A 139 -7.64 14.56 -6.16
N GLU A 140 -7.60 15.22 -7.32
CA GLU A 140 -6.35 15.48 -8.04
C GLU A 140 -5.36 16.39 -7.30
N ALA A 141 -5.86 17.18 -6.36
CA ALA A 141 -5.08 18.19 -5.64
C ALA A 141 -5.26 18.12 -4.11
N THR A 142 -6.03 17.17 -3.59
CA THR A 142 -6.32 17.07 -2.15
C THR A 142 -5.84 15.73 -1.60
N ILE A 143 -5.10 15.78 -0.50
CA ILE A 143 -4.53 14.62 0.19
C ILE A 143 -5.16 14.56 1.57
N LEU A 144 -5.62 13.39 1.98
CA LEU A 144 -5.93 13.09 3.37
C LEU A 144 -4.74 12.35 3.98
N LEU A 145 -4.18 12.93 5.04
CA LEU A 145 -3.01 12.44 5.76
C LEU A 145 -3.44 11.94 7.15
N CYS A 146 -2.97 10.76 7.56
CA CYS A 146 -3.18 10.24 8.90
C CYS A 146 -1.91 9.64 9.51
N GLY A 147 -1.82 9.63 10.84
CA GLY A 147 -0.82 8.88 11.59
C GLY A 147 -0.83 9.26 13.07
N GLY A 148 -0.89 8.28 13.97
CA GLY A 148 -1.10 8.56 15.39
C GLY A 148 -2.42 9.30 15.59
N GLN A 149 -2.39 10.49 16.20
CA GLN A 149 -3.58 11.34 16.36
C GLN A 149 -3.79 12.35 15.22
N VAL A 150 -2.90 12.37 14.23
CA VAL A 150 -3.00 13.29 13.10
C VAL A 150 -4.05 12.76 12.13
N LEU A 151 -5.03 13.62 11.81
CA LEU A 151 -5.91 13.45 10.66
C LEU A 151 -6.15 14.83 10.02
N VAL A 152 -5.54 15.06 8.87
CA VAL A 152 -5.53 16.38 8.22
C VAL A 152 -5.71 16.25 6.70
N SER A 153 -6.54 17.13 6.15
CA SER A 153 -6.66 17.32 4.71
C SER A 153 -5.70 18.44 4.29
N LEU A 154 -4.85 18.13 3.32
CA LEU A 154 -3.91 19.04 2.67
C LEU A 154 -4.35 19.29 1.23
N ARG A 155 -4.21 20.52 0.75
CA ARG A 155 -4.52 20.92 -0.62
C ARG A 155 -3.27 21.45 -1.31
N CYS A 156 -2.96 20.88 -2.46
CA CYS A 156 -1.95 21.39 -3.38
C CYS A 156 -2.52 22.59 -4.14
N THR A 157 -1.89 23.74 -4.00
CA THR A 157 -2.12 24.93 -4.84
C THR A 157 -1.04 25.01 -5.92
N ASP A 158 -1.07 26.05 -6.75
CA ASP A 158 -0.05 26.25 -7.80
C ASP A 158 1.37 26.45 -7.22
N THR A 159 1.49 26.89 -5.96
CA THR A 159 2.77 27.31 -5.37
C THR A 159 3.12 26.62 -4.05
N ALA A 160 2.17 25.97 -3.38
CA ALA A 160 2.41 25.37 -2.07
C ALA A 160 1.42 24.24 -1.76
N ILE A 161 1.75 23.43 -0.76
CA ILE A 161 0.78 22.56 -0.09
C ILE A 161 0.30 23.29 1.16
N VAL A 162 -1.02 23.46 1.31
CA VAL A 162 -1.64 24.16 2.43
C VAL A 162 -2.58 23.23 3.20
N VAL A 163 -2.79 23.51 4.49
CA VAL A 163 -3.80 22.81 5.29
C VAL A 163 -5.18 23.27 4.83
N ASP A 164 -5.99 22.33 4.33
CA ASP A 164 -7.37 22.57 3.91
C ASP A 164 -8.33 22.46 5.11
N LYS A 165 -8.21 21.35 5.84
CA LYS A 165 -9.06 21.05 6.99
C LYS A 165 -8.32 20.16 7.99
N LYS A 166 -8.28 20.58 9.26
CA LYS A 166 -7.94 19.67 10.37
C LYS A 166 -9.21 18.96 10.80
N ILE A 167 -9.19 17.64 10.83
CA ILE A 167 -10.34 16.84 11.25
C ILE A 167 -10.15 16.54 12.74
N GLU A 168 -11.21 16.74 13.53
CA GLU A 168 -11.15 16.50 14.98
C GLU A 168 -10.99 15.00 15.26
N THR A 169 -10.04 14.69 16.15
CA THR A 169 -9.70 13.34 16.58
C THR A 169 -9.92 13.20 18.09
N GLN A 170 -10.13 11.98 18.53
CA GLN A 170 -10.30 11.64 19.95
C GLN A 170 -8.93 11.34 20.58
N PRO A 171 -8.74 11.55 21.90
CA PRO A 171 -7.45 11.32 22.57
C PRO A 171 -6.94 9.88 22.49
N ASP A 172 -7.80 8.91 22.25
CA ASP A 172 -7.50 7.48 22.11
C ASP A 172 -7.36 7.04 20.64
N ASP A 173 -7.54 7.95 19.68
CA ASP A 173 -7.31 7.66 18.27
C ASP A 173 -5.82 7.39 18.01
N ASN A 174 -5.57 6.36 17.22
CA ASN A 174 -4.23 6.00 16.76
C ASN A 174 -4.35 5.42 15.35
N PHE A 175 -4.39 6.31 14.35
CA PHE A 175 -4.53 5.97 12.95
C PHE A 175 -3.22 5.42 12.38
N SER A 176 -3.30 4.32 11.65
CA SER A 176 -2.16 3.65 11.02
C SER A 176 -2.27 3.60 9.48
N GLN A 177 -3.49 3.65 8.94
CA GLN A 177 -3.72 3.55 7.50
C GLN A 177 -4.91 4.43 7.08
N VAL A 178 -4.84 4.98 5.87
CA VAL A 178 -5.96 5.67 5.21
C VAL A 178 -6.15 5.21 3.77
N GLN A 179 -7.41 5.04 3.39
CA GLN A 179 -7.81 4.84 2.00
C GLN A 179 -9.01 5.68 1.65
N PHE A 180 -9.01 6.19 0.43
CA PHE A 180 -10.15 6.93 -0.12
C PHE A 180 -10.77 6.17 -1.28
N ASP A 181 -12.10 6.19 -1.33
CA ASP A 181 -12.86 5.68 -2.45
C ASP A 181 -13.56 6.82 -3.20
N THR A 182 -13.12 7.08 -4.42
CA THR A 182 -13.69 8.09 -5.32
C THR A 182 -15.13 7.78 -5.72
N ARG A 183 -15.57 6.51 -5.68
CA ARG A 183 -16.94 6.14 -6.07
C ARG A 183 -17.97 6.50 -5.01
N SER A 184 -17.67 6.22 -3.74
CA SER A 184 -18.57 6.54 -2.63
C SER A 184 -18.31 7.91 -2.01
N ASN A 185 -17.15 8.50 -2.32
CA ASN A 185 -16.63 9.71 -1.70
C ASN A 185 -16.46 9.57 -0.19
N LEU A 186 -15.96 8.39 0.20
CA LEU A 186 -15.70 8.02 1.58
C LEU A 186 -14.20 7.81 1.76
N ALA A 187 -13.67 8.33 2.87
CA ALA A 187 -12.40 7.87 3.39
C ALA A 187 -12.63 6.81 4.45
N ALA A 188 -11.68 5.90 4.58
CA ALA A 188 -11.63 4.92 5.63
C ALA A 188 -10.25 5.00 6.31
N THR A 189 -10.25 5.05 7.65
CA THR A 189 -9.03 4.97 8.45
C THR A 189 -9.06 3.73 9.34
N ALA A 190 -7.90 3.16 9.56
CA ALA A 190 -7.71 2.00 10.41
C ALA A 190 -6.87 2.39 11.64
N SER A 191 -7.15 1.77 12.79
CA SER A 191 -6.41 2.02 14.02
C SER A 191 -5.66 0.79 14.54
N ALA A 192 -4.65 1.06 15.38
CA ALA A 192 -3.96 0.03 16.16
C ALA A 192 -4.86 -0.62 17.24
N SER A 193 -6.00 0.00 17.56
CA SER A 193 -6.99 -0.51 18.52
C SER A 193 -8.11 -1.36 17.89
N GLY A 194 -8.04 -1.64 16.59
CA GLY A 194 -9.03 -2.48 15.90
C GLY A 194 -10.26 -1.73 15.39
N VAL A 195 -10.21 -0.39 15.40
CA VAL A 195 -11.31 0.46 14.95
C VAL A 195 -11.13 0.80 13.46
N LEU A 196 -12.20 0.59 12.69
CA LEU A 196 -12.36 1.07 11.33
C LEU A 196 -13.26 2.29 11.37
N ASP A 197 -12.75 3.45 10.99
CA ASP A 197 -13.56 4.67 10.88
C ASP A 197 -13.87 4.97 9.42
N LEU A 198 -15.12 5.35 9.15
CA LEU A 198 -15.57 5.85 7.86
C LEU A 198 -15.85 7.34 7.97
N TRP A 199 -15.37 8.10 6.98
CA TRP A 199 -15.46 9.56 6.95
C TRP A 199 -16.08 10.01 5.64
N ASN A 200 -17.01 10.96 5.71
CA ASN A 200 -17.51 11.65 4.53
C ASN A 200 -16.82 13.01 4.34
N GLU A 201 -17.15 13.73 3.26
CA GLU A 201 -16.59 15.06 2.96
C GLU A 201 -16.87 16.10 4.05
N ALA A 202 -18.03 16.00 4.72
CA ALA A 202 -18.39 16.88 5.83
C ALA A 202 -17.49 16.64 7.06
N GLY A 203 -16.73 15.54 7.09
CA GLY A 203 -15.90 15.12 8.22
C GLY A 203 -16.70 14.39 9.29
N GLU A 204 -17.91 13.92 8.96
CA GLU A 204 -18.69 13.08 9.86
C GLU A 204 -18.03 11.70 9.95
N ARG A 205 -17.84 11.24 11.18
CA ARG A 205 -17.16 9.98 11.52
C ARG A 205 -18.18 8.91 11.88
N HIS A 206 -18.01 7.72 11.32
CA HIS A 206 -18.69 6.51 11.77
C HIS A 206 -17.65 5.46 12.19
N ALA A 207 -17.57 5.20 13.49
CA ALA A 207 -16.61 4.25 14.06
C ALA A 207 -17.20 2.84 14.12
N ILE A 208 -16.42 1.85 13.66
CA ILE A 208 -16.77 0.43 13.67
C ILE A 208 -15.69 -0.32 14.46
N SER A 209 -16.07 -0.94 15.57
CA SER A 209 -15.20 -1.87 16.30
C SER A 209 -15.07 -3.16 15.49
N ALA A 210 -14.11 -3.17 14.56
CA ALA A 210 -13.98 -4.26 13.59
C ALA A 210 -13.20 -5.43 14.19
N HIS A 211 -12.05 -5.17 14.81
CA HIS A 211 -11.11 -6.21 15.26
C HIS A 211 -10.83 -6.10 16.75
N SER A 212 -10.38 -7.21 17.37
CA SER A 212 -9.92 -7.23 18.76
C SER A 212 -8.42 -6.95 18.92
N GLY A 213 -7.77 -6.51 17.84
CA GLY A 213 -6.36 -6.15 17.76
C GLY A 213 -6.14 -5.16 16.61
N ALA A 214 -4.89 -4.83 16.30
CA ALA A 214 -4.60 -3.83 15.26
C ALA A 214 -5.16 -4.25 13.90
N ILE A 215 -5.71 -3.29 13.17
CA ILE A 215 -6.01 -3.47 11.75
C ILE A 215 -4.70 -3.29 10.97
N THR A 216 -4.26 -4.37 10.31
CA THR A 216 -2.97 -4.45 9.61
C THR A 216 -3.10 -4.26 8.11
N ALA A 217 -4.31 -4.44 7.57
CA ALA A 217 -4.60 -4.25 6.16
C ALA A 217 -6.03 -3.73 5.97
N LEU A 218 -6.16 -2.65 5.21
CA LEU A 218 -7.43 -2.08 4.77
C LEU A 218 -7.48 -2.08 3.24
N GLN A 219 -8.64 -2.38 2.63
CA GLN A 219 -8.80 -2.25 1.18
C GLN A 219 -10.27 -2.04 0.76
N TRP A 220 -10.54 -1.02 -0.06
CA TRP A 220 -11.82 -0.91 -0.77
C TRP A 220 -11.95 -1.97 -1.86
N GLN A 221 -13.13 -2.55 -2.02
CA GLN A 221 -13.39 -3.48 -3.12
C GLN A 221 -13.33 -2.73 -4.46
N PRO A 222 -12.50 -3.19 -5.42
CA PRO A 222 -12.56 -2.71 -6.80
C PRO A 222 -13.92 -3.03 -7.41
N VAL A 223 -14.49 -2.08 -8.13
CA VAL A 223 -15.73 -2.30 -8.88
C VAL A 223 -15.48 -1.87 -10.32
N PRO A 224 -15.46 -2.82 -11.29
CA PRO A 224 -15.33 -2.48 -12.70
C PRO A 224 -16.38 -1.46 -13.14
N LYS A 225 -16.04 -0.60 -14.11
CA LYS A 225 -16.95 0.43 -14.62
C LYS A 225 -18.29 -0.14 -15.09
N ASP A 226 -18.27 -1.36 -15.64
CA ASP A 226 -19.44 -2.03 -16.19
C ASP A 226 -20.18 -2.92 -15.16
N ALA A 227 -19.68 -3.01 -13.92
CA ALA A 227 -20.28 -3.85 -12.90
C ALA A 227 -21.49 -3.18 -12.24
N HIS A 228 -22.61 -3.89 -12.23
CA HIS A 228 -23.81 -3.48 -11.51
C HIS A 228 -23.66 -3.83 -10.02
N VAL A 229 -23.44 -2.80 -9.20
CA VAL A 229 -23.43 -2.90 -7.73
C VAL A 229 -24.54 -2.01 -7.20
N PRO A 230 -25.40 -2.50 -6.28
CA PRO A 230 -26.44 -1.68 -5.67
C PRO A 230 -25.91 -0.38 -5.07
N ASP A 231 -26.67 0.72 -5.17
CA ASP A 231 -26.25 2.03 -4.64
C ASP A 231 -26.04 2.02 -3.12
N ASP A 232 -26.74 1.11 -2.43
CA ASP A 232 -26.67 0.90 -0.99
C ASP A 232 -25.57 -0.09 -0.56
N GLU A 233 -24.70 -0.48 -1.49
CA GLU A 233 -23.59 -1.39 -1.25
C GLU A 233 -22.25 -0.79 -1.70
N ARG A 234 -21.35 -0.61 -0.73
CA ARG A 234 -19.94 -0.34 -1.01
C ARG A 234 -19.08 -1.12 -0.03
N LEU A 235 -18.31 -2.08 -0.53
CA LEU A 235 -17.55 -2.98 0.34
C LEU A 235 -16.14 -2.46 0.63
N ILE A 236 -15.74 -2.61 1.89
CA ILE A 236 -14.37 -2.42 2.36
C ILE A 236 -13.98 -3.64 3.20
N ALA A 237 -12.76 -4.13 3.00
CA ALA A 237 -12.20 -5.22 3.78
C ALA A 237 -11.16 -4.70 4.77
N SER A 238 -11.18 -5.26 5.98
CA SER A 238 -10.17 -5.07 7.01
C SER A 238 -9.61 -6.42 7.43
N GLY A 239 -8.30 -6.50 7.62
CA GLY A 239 -7.60 -7.65 8.18
C GLY A 239 -6.87 -7.22 9.45
N GLY A 240 -6.79 -8.09 10.45
CA GLY A 240 -6.21 -7.75 11.74
C GLY A 240 -5.32 -8.81 12.36
N ASP A 241 -4.69 -8.42 13.46
CA ASP A 241 -3.85 -9.29 14.31
C ASP A 241 -4.64 -10.41 14.98
N ASP A 242 -5.95 -10.25 15.08
CA ASP A 242 -6.89 -11.26 15.58
C ASP A 242 -7.15 -12.40 14.57
N CYS A 243 -6.35 -12.49 13.51
CA CYS A 243 -6.42 -13.49 12.44
C CYS A 243 -7.73 -13.44 11.63
N ALA A 244 -8.52 -12.38 11.79
CA ALA A 244 -9.78 -12.19 11.08
C ALA A 244 -9.62 -11.31 9.85
N ILE A 245 -10.46 -11.57 8.84
CA ILE A 245 -10.73 -10.66 7.74
C ILE A 245 -12.22 -10.38 7.74
N LEU A 246 -12.58 -9.11 7.85
CA LEU A 246 -13.96 -8.65 7.89
C LEU A 246 -14.25 -7.81 6.65
N ILE A 247 -15.40 -8.02 6.03
CA ILE A 247 -15.88 -7.20 4.92
C ILE A 247 -17.13 -6.47 5.36
N TRP A 248 -17.07 -5.14 5.34
CA TRP A 248 -18.13 -4.24 5.77
C TRP A 248 -18.82 -3.60 4.58
N ASN A 249 -20.12 -3.31 4.72
CA ASN A 249 -20.80 -2.41 3.82
C ASN A 249 -20.72 -0.97 4.36
N ALA A 250 -19.86 -0.15 3.75
CA ALA A 250 -19.62 1.22 4.19
C ALA A 250 -20.83 2.15 4.05
N ARG A 251 -21.86 1.77 3.27
CA ARG A 251 -23.13 2.51 3.20
C ARG A 251 -24.10 2.16 4.32
N LYS A 252 -23.83 1.08 5.08
CA LYS A 252 -24.66 0.59 6.19
C LYS A 252 -23.77 0.24 7.39
N PRO A 253 -23.04 1.21 7.96
CA PRO A 253 -22.01 0.96 8.97
C PRO A 253 -22.55 0.38 10.29
N ASP A 254 -23.83 0.57 10.59
CA ASP A 254 -24.49 -0.01 11.77
C ASP A 254 -24.83 -1.50 11.62
N GLN A 255 -24.64 -2.08 10.43
CA GLN A 255 -24.85 -3.50 10.20
C GLN A 255 -23.61 -4.31 10.55
N LYS A 256 -23.83 -5.58 10.91
CA LYS A 256 -22.73 -6.54 11.06
C LYS A 256 -21.97 -6.68 9.74
N ALA A 257 -20.69 -7.05 9.84
CA ALA A 257 -19.89 -7.37 8.68
C ALA A 257 -20.63 -8.37 7.75
N LYS A 258 -20.61 -8.07 6.45
CA LYS A 258 -21.20 -8.89 5.40
C LYS A 258 -20.46 -10.22 5.27
N CYS A 259 -19.16 -10.23 5.53
CA CYS A 259 -18.33 -11.42 5.52
C CYS A 259 -17.40 -11.43 6.73
N PHE A 260 -17.23 -12.63 7.30
CA PHE A 260 -16.23 -12.93 8.33
C PHE A 260 -15.42 -14.13 7.86
N LEU A 261 -14.12 -13.93 7.67
CA LEU A 261 -13.16 -14.95 7.26
C LEU A 261 -12.09 -15.06 8.34
N THR A 262 -11.50 -16.23 8.49
CA THR A 262 -10.47 -16.49 9.50
C THR A 262 -9.27 -17.18 8.88
N MET A 263 -8.09 -16.79 9.33
CA MET A 263 -6.83 -17.48 9.07
C MET A 263 -6.27 -18.10 10.35
N ASP A 264 -5.15 -18.81 10.24
CA ASP A 264 -4.46 -19.49 11.34
C ASP A 264 -3.37 -18.62 12.00
N SER A 265 -3.16 -17.40 11.50
CA SER A 265 -2.11 -16.46 11.92
C SER A 265 -2.54 -15.03 11.56
N PRO A 266 -1.95 -13.98 12.19
CA PRO A 266 -2.24 -12.58 11.90
C PRO A 266 -2.23 -12.26 10.40
N ILE A 267 -3.20 -11.45 9.98
CA ILE A 267 -3.27 -11.00 8.59
C ILE A 267 -2.15 -9.98 8.39
N VAL A 268 -1.31 -10.18 7.37
CA VAL A 268 -0.26 -9.21 7.01
C VAL A 268 -0.65 -8.37 5.81
N ARG A 269 -1.43 -8.91 4.86
CA ARG A 269 -1.90 -8.20 3.66
C ARG A 269 -3.24 -8.72 3.15
N LEU A 270 -3.98 -7.83 2.49
CA LEU A 270 -5.18 -8.13 1.72
C LEU A 270 -5.01 -7.68 0.27
N ALA A 271 -5.61 -8.44 -0.66
CA ALA A 271 -5.67 -8.06 -2.06
C ALA A 271 -6.95 -8.59 -2.72
N PHE A 272 -7.84 -7.67 -3.12
CA PHE A 272 -8.94 -7.98 -4.02
C PHE A 272 -8.44 -8.26 -5.44
N THR A 273 -9.10 -9.18 -6.14
CA THR A 273 -8.96 -9.28 -7.60
C THR A 273 -9.44 -7.99 -8.28
N PRO A 274 -8.93 -7.63 -9.47
CA PRO A 274 -9.31 -6.39 -10.16
C PRO A 274 -10.81 -6.25 -10.47
N ASP A 275 -11.52 -7.37 -10.57
CA ASP A 275 -12.98 -7.41 -10.74
C ASP A 275 -13.77 -7.40 -9.42
N GLY A 276 -13.08 -7.38 -8.27
CA GLY A 276 -13.67 -7.40 -6.94
C GLY A 276 -14.33 -8.72 -6.55
N ALA A 277 -14.25 -9.77 -7.38
CA ALA A 277 -14.99 -11.02 -7.15
C ALA A 277 -14.35 -11.91 -6.07
N PHE A 278 -13.04 -11.79 -5.86
CA PHE A 278 -12.29 -12.54 -4.86
C PHE A 278 -11.43 -11.63 -4.00
N ILE A 279 -11.12 -12.09 -2.80
CA ILE A 279 -10.17 -11.47 -1.89
C ILE A 279 -9.13 -12.52 -1.46
N ALA A 280 -7.85 -12.15 -1.56
CA ALA A 280 -6.75 -12.89 -0.98
C ALA A 280 -6.39 -12.28 0.38
N GLY A 281 -6.27 -13.14 1.39
CA GLY A 281 -5.67 -12.80 2.67
C GLY A 281 -4.35 -13.55 2.84
N ALA A 282 -3.31 -12.82 3.23
CA ALA A 282 -1.99 -13.37 3.50
C ALA A 282 -1.65 -13.28 4.98
N THR A 283 -1.00 -14.31 5.49
CA THR A 283 -0.20 -14.34 6.72
C THR A 283 1.27 -14.48 6.31
N ALA A 284 2.20 -14.50 7.28
CA ALA A 284 3.63 -14.69 6.98
C ALA A 284 3.91 -15.96 6.15
N GLY A 285 3.18 -17.04 6.41
CA GLY A 285 3.40 -18.35 5.80
C GLY A 285 2.31 -18.86 4.84
N ARG A 286 1.15 -18.20 4.77
CA ARG A 286 -0.02 -18.74 4.07
C ARG A 286 -0.81 -17.67 3.36
N ILE A 287 -1.40 -18.04 2.23
CA ILE A 287 -2.38 -17.24 1.51
C ILE A 287 -3.62 -18.08 1.32
N LEU A 288 -4.78 -17.50 1.62
CA LEU A 288 -6.09 -18.06 1.31
C LEU A 288 -6.86 -17.07 0.44
N ILE A 289 -7.67 -17.61 -0.47
CA ILE A 289 -8.45 -16.82 -1.43
C ILE A 289 -9.90 -17.21 -1.29
N TRP A 290 -10.78 -16.24 -1.10
CA TRP A 290 -12.22 -16.45 -0.97
C TRP A 290 -12.98 -15.70 -2.05
N LYS A 291 -14.14 -16.23 -2.43
CA LYS A 291 -15.10 -15.50 -3.26
C LYS A 291 -15.86 -14.52 -2.36
N VAL A 292 -15.95 -13.27 -2.77
CA VAL A 292 -16.69 -12.26 -2.00
C VAL A 292 -18.17 -12.65 -1.95
N GLY A 293 -18.73 -12.70 -0.74
CA GLY A 293 -20.12 -13.14 -0.49
C GLY A 293 -20.32 -14.65 -0.36
N ASP A 294 -19.29 -15.48 -0.60
CA ASP A 294 -19.32 -16.93 -0.37
C ASP A 294 -18.10 -17.34 0.45
N THR A 295 -18.29 -17.31 1.76
CA THR A 295 -17.22 -17.30 2.77
C THR A 295 -17.00 -18.66 3.44
N ALA A 296 -17.78 -19.69 3.08
CA ALA A 296 -17.78 -20.95 3.79
C ALA A 296 -16.45 -21.71 3.66
N ILE A 297 -15.80 -21.65 2.49
CA ILE A 297 -14.56 -22.38 2.20
C ILE A 297 -13.66 -21.53 1.31
N PRO A 298 -12.34 -21.43 1.59
CA PRO A 298 -11.41 -20.80 0.67
C PRO A 298 -11.41 -21.54 -0.68
N ARG A 299 -11.48 -20.77 -1.76
CA ARG A 299 -11.46 -21.25 -3.15
C ARG A 299 -10.07 -21.70 -3.60
N ALA A 300 -9.04 -21.12 -3.00
CA ALA A 300 -7.66 -21.55 -3.20
C ALA A 300 -6.83 -21.31 -1.92
N SER A 301 -5.74 -22.05 -1.81
CA SER A 301 -4.77 -21.90 -0.75
C SER A 301 -3.36 -22.05 -1.30
N TRP A 302 -2.44 -21.26 -0.78
CA TRP A 302 -1.02 -21.40 -0.99
C TRP A 302 -0.29 -21.32 0.35
N SER A 303 0.77 -22.10 0.51
CA SER A 303 1.62 -22.08 1.71
C SER A 303 3.07 -21.98 1.28
N ARG A 304 3.85 -21.19 2.02
CA ARG A 304 5.30 -21.11 1.87
C ARG A 304 5.89 -22.48 2.18
N THR A 305 6.49 -23.13 1.19
CA THR A 305 7.19 -24.39 1.43
C THR A 305 8.56 -24.11 2.07
N PRO A 306 8.97 -24.86 3.11
CA PRO A 306 10.31 -24.75 3.65
C PRO A 306 11.28 -25.37 2.64
N HIS A 307 11.83 -24.57 1.73
CA HIS A 307 12.81 -25.02 0.75
C HIS A 307 14.15 -24.30 0.98
N LEU A 308 15.26 -25.04 0.88
CA LEU A 308 16.63 -24.54 1.07
C LEU A 308 17.11 -23.53 0.01
N GLY A 309 16.27 -23.21 -0.99
CA GLY A 309 16.55 -22.23 -2.05
C GLY A 309 15.96 -20.84 -1.78
N TRP A 310 15.41 -20.62 -0.59
CA TRP A 310 14.87 -19.33 -0.12
C TRP A 310 15.92 -18.46 0.60
N LEU A 311 17.20 -18.80 0.46
CA LEU A 311 18.29 -18.05 1.06
C LEU A 311 18.92 -17.16 -0.03
N SER A 312 18.90 -15.85 0.21
CA SER A 312 19.95 -14.98 -0.33
C SER A 312 21.32 -15.62 -0.02
N PRO A 313 22.35 -15.48 -0.87
CA PRO A 313 23.70 -15.97 -0.57
C PRO A 313 24.28 -15.48 0.77
N LYS A 314 23.62 -14.53 1.44
CA LYS A 314 23.99 -13.98 2.74
C LYS A 314 22.76 -13.81 3.63
N THR A 315 22.39 -14.83 4.40
CA THR A 315 21.81 -14.76 5.78
C THR A 315 21.19 -16.10 6.15
N THR A 316 21.62 -16.69 7.27
CA THR A 316 21.12 -17.99 7.78
C THR A 316 20.13 -17.87 8.95
N THR A 317 19.70 -16.67 9.34
CA THR A 317 18.78 -16.47 10.48
C THR A 317 17.99 -15.17 10.30
N GLU A 318 16.82 -15.25 9.67
CA GLU A 318 15.82 -14.16 9.68
C GLU A 318 14.60 -14.66 10.45
N SER A 319 14.14 -13.88 11.45
CA SER A 319 12.90 -14.15 12.19
C SER A 319 11.71 -13.71 11.36
N GLU A 320 10.70 -14.57 11.22
CA GLU A 320 9.50 -14.31 10.40
C GLU A 320 8.70 -13.08 10.86
N ASP A 321 8.89 -12.62 12.11
CA ASP A 321 8.19 -11.49 12.72
C ASP A 321 8.67 -10.10 12.23
N GLU A 322 9.80 -10.02 11.52
CA GLU A 322 10.32 -8.75 10.95
C GLU A 322 10.14 -8.65 9.41
N ASP A 323 9.35 -9.55 8.79
CA ASP A 323 9.15 -9.55 7.34
C ASP A 323 8.24 -8.39 6.86
N GLU A 324 8.73 -7.58 5.91
CA GLU A 324 7.88 -6.65 5.16
C GLU A 324 7.16 -7.39 4.03
N HIS A 325 5.83 -7.32 4.03
CA HIS A 325 5.01 -8.07 3.08
C HIS A 325 4.39 -7.17 2.01
N CYS A 326 4.21 -7.73 0.81
CA CYS A 326 3.37 -7.14 -0.22
C CYS A 326 2.54 -8.22 -0.93
N LEU A 327 1.36 -7.85 -1.39
CA LEU A 327 0.43 -8.77 -2.05
C LEU A 327 -0.30 -8.01 -3.15
N GLY A 328 -0.33 -8.55 -4.36
CA GLY A 328 -0.95 -7.87 -5.50
C GLY A 328 -1.36 -8.84 -6.61
N TRP A 329 -2.51 -8.56 -7.22
CA TRP A 329 -2.99 -9.28 -8.38
C TRP A 329 -2.48 -8.65 -9.67
N ASP A 330 -2.26 -9.48 -10.70
CA ASP A 330 -2.15 -8.97 -12.07
C ASP A 330 -3.47 -8.36 -12.55
N CYS A 331 -3.43 -7.57 -13.62
CA CYS A 331 -4.59 -6.82 -14.12
C CYS A 331 -5.76 -7.73 -14.56
N ASP A 332 -5.48 -8.98 -14.92
CA ASP A 332 -6.48 -9.97 -15.30
C ASP A 332 -7.03 -10.79 -14.10
N GLY A 333 -6.42 -10.66 -12.91
CA GLY A 333 -6.75 -11.46 -11.72
C GLY A 333 -6.50 -12.95 -11.92
N ARG A 334 -5.45 -13.31 -12.65
CA ARG A 334 -4.99 -14.69 -12.95
C ARG A 334 -3.69 -15.04 -12.24
N ARG A 335 -2.93 -14.04 -11.78
CA ARG A 335 -1.70 -14.24 -11.01
C ARG A 335 -1.70 -13.37 -9.78
N LEU A 336 -1.25 -13.94 -8.67
CA LEU A 336 -1.05 -13.26 -7.40
C LEU A 336 0.44 -13.24 -7.08
N ALA A 337 1.00 -12.04 -6.97
CA ALA A 337 2.36 -11.82 -6.49
C ALA A 337 2.32 -11.66 -4.98
N TYR A 338 3.16 -12.41 -4.27
CA TYR A 338 3.39 -12.27 -2.84
C TYR A 338 4.87 -12.04 -2.58
N GLY A 339 5.19 -10.89 -1.98
CA GLY A 339 6.54 -10.55 -1.53
C GLY A 339 6.64 -10.62 -0.01
N ALA A 340 7.79 -11.08 0.49
CA ALA A 340 8.19 -11.03 1.89
C ALA A 340 9.69 -10.73 1.95
N ASN A 341 10.08 -9.53 2.36
CA ASN A 341 11.45 -9.04 2.27
C ASN A 341 12.04 -9.31 0.87
N SER A 342 13.16 -10.03 0.81
CA SER A 342 13.92 -10.34 -0.40
C SER A 342 13.35 -11.49 -1.24
N ARG A 343 12.10 -11.88 -1.00
CA ARG A 343 11.50 -13.11 -1.55
C ARG A 343 10.19 -12.78 -2.26
N LEU A 344 9.97 -13.39 -3.43
CA LEU A 344 8.76 -13.23 -4.25
C LEU A 344 8.25 -14.59 -4.70
N ALA A 345 6.94 -14.78 -4.65
CA ALA A 345 6.22 -15.88 -5.26
C ALA A 345 5.19 -15.33 -6.25
N VAL A 346 5.17 -15.87 -7.48
CA VAL A 346 4.09 -15.64 -8.45
C VAL A 346 3.18 -16.88 -8.49
N ILE A 347 1.94 -16.72 -8.06
CA ILE A 347 0.97 -17.80 -7.87
C ILE A 347 -0.08 -17.72 -8.97
N ASN A 348 -0.21 -18.78 -9.78
CA ASN A 348 -1.25 -18.84 -10.80
C ASN A 348 -2.60 -19.19 -10.15
N PHE A 349 -3.61 -18.37 -10.39
CA PHE A 349 -4.99 -18.58 -9.99
C PHE A 349 -5.85 -18.86 -11.22
N ARG A 350 -6.50 -20.03 -11.23
CA ARG A 350 -7.52 -20.37 -12.22
C ARG A 350 -8.88 -20.19 -11.57
N ARG A 351 -9.67 -19.30 -12.15
CA ARG A 351 -11.02 -18.95 -11.70
C ARG A 351 -12.00 -20.11 -11.86
#